data_AF-A0A950TN65-F1
#
_entry.id   AF-A0A950TN65-F1
#
_cell.length_a   1.000
_cell.length_b   1.000
_cell.length_c   1.000
_cell.angle_alpha   90.00
_cell.angle_beta   90.00
_cell.angle_gamma   90.00
#
_symmetry.space_group_name_H-M   'P 1'
#
loop_
_entity.id
_entity.type
_entity.pdbx_description
1 polymer ?
#
loop_
_entity_poly.entity_id
_entity_poly.type
_entity_poly.pdbx_seq_one_letter_code
_entity_poly.pdbx_strand_id
1 'polypeptide(L)'
;MRVPTSRLRLSDSRAFLSYLFVLFCIGWTGVCGGAHLPNTLPLALGMSPQDAATALGVPIVRVTSRSGSDVYTTDRDSGVPGYAVGERLFLQFRSGALTGWKYDWRVLPHAPF
;
A
#
# COMPACT_ATOMS: atom_id res chain seq x y z
N MET A 1 1.65 37.29 -60.75
CA MET A 1 2.69 37.07 -59.70
C MET A 1 2.09 37.45 -58.36
N ARG A 2 1.87 36.49 -57.46
CA ARG A 2 1.25 36.71 -56.14
C ARG A 2 2.08 35.93 -55.12
N VAL A 3 2.82 36.61 -54.26
CA VAL A 3 3.57 36.00 -53.16
C VAL A 3 2.69 36.07 -51.92
N PRO A 4 2.25 34.94 -51.33
CA PRO A 4 1.49 34.97 -50.09
C PRO A 4 2.46 35.03 -48.90
N THR A 5 2.38 36.13 -48.15
CA THR A 5 3.08 36.33 -46.89
C THR A 5 2.45 35.44 -45.81
N SER A 6 3.20 34.47 -45.30
CA SER A 6 2.77 33.56 -44.23
C SER A 6 2.72 34.29 -42.89
N ARG A 7 1.53 34.77 -42.51
CA ARG A 7 1.26 35.13 -41.10
C ARG A 7 1.04 33.85 -40.31
N LEU A 8 2.09 33.32 -39.68
CA LEU A 8 1.99 32.28 -38.66
C LEU A 8 1.17 32.82 -37.48
N ARG A 9 0.10 32.09 -37.19
CA ARG A 9 -1.07 32.52 -36.44
C ARG A 9 -0.75 32.42 -34.94
N LEU A 10 -0.78 33.53 -34.22
CA LEU A 10 -0.57 33.60 -32.75
C LEU A 10 -1.53 32.70 -31.93
N SER A 11 -2.58 32.15 -32.55
CA SER A 11 -3.51 31.20 -31.91
C SER A 11 -2.92 29.78 -31.76
N ASP A 12 -1.95 29.40 -32.58
CA ASP A 12 -1.27 28.10 -32.48
C ASP A 12 -0.49 27.98 -31.17
N SER A 13 0.14 29.07 -30.72
CA SER A 13 0.99 29.05 -29.52
C SER A 13 0.21 28.81 -28.23
N ARG A 14 -1.03 29.34 -28.13
CA ARG A 14 -1.88 29.13 -26.95
C ARG A 14 -2.40 27.70 -26.89
N ALA A 15 -2.83 27.15 -28.03
CA ALA A 15 -3.26 25.77 -28.14
C ALA A 15 -2.12 24.78 -27.86
N PHE A 16 -0.91 25.08 -28.36
CA PHE A 16 0.29 24.28 -28.13
C PHE A 16 0.69 24.25 -26.65
N LEU A 17 0.64 25.41 -25.97
CA LEU A 17 0.94 25.50 -24.54
C LEU A 17 -0.09 24.72 -23.69
N SER A 18 -1.37 24.80 -24.04
CA SER A 18 -2.43 23.99 -23.41
C SER A 18 -2.20 22.49 -23.65
N TYR A 19 -1.76 22.09 -24.84
CA TYR A 19 -1.48 20.70 -25.16
C TYR A 19 -0.32 20.13 -24.34
N LEU A 20 0.76 20.90 -24.19
CA LEU A 20 1.90 20.52 -23.35
C LEU A 20 1.52 20.41 -21.87
N PHE A 21 0.69 21.31 -21.37
CA PHE A 21 0.19 21.26 -19.99
C PHE A 21 -0.67 20.02 -19.75
N VAL A 22 -1.58 19.69 -20.67
CA VAL A 22 -2.41 18.47 -20.59
C VAL A 22 -1.55 17.21 -20.64
N LEU A 23 -0.55 17.13 -21.53
CA LEU A 23 0.37 15.99 -21.61
C LEU A 23 1.22 15.85 -20.34
N PHE A 24 1.64 16.97 -19.74
CA PHE A 24 2.34 16.96 -18.45
C PHE A 24 1.43 16.46 -17.32
N CYS A 25 0.18 16.92 -17.25
CA CYS A 25 -0.80 16.42 -16.27
C CYS A 25 -1.07 14.92 -16.43
N ILE A 26 -1.25 14.43 -17.66
CA ILE A 26 -1.49 13.01 -17.93
C ILE A 26 -0.23 12.19 -17.58
N GLY A 27 0.96 12.65 -17.97
CA GLY A 27 2.22 11.99 -17.63
C GLY A 27 2.48 11.89 -16.12
N TRP A 28 2.06 12.91 -15.36
CA TRP A 28 2.20 12.93 -13.90
C TRP A 28 1.32 11.89 -13.19
N THR A 29 0.13 11.58 -13.74
CA THR A 29 -0.74 10.53 -13.15
C THR A 29 -0.14 9.12 -13.27
N GLY A 30 0.70 8.87 -14.27
CA GLY A 30 1.34 7.56 -14.47
C GLY A 30 2.54 7.30 -13.55
N VAL A 31 3.27 8.36 -13.16
CA VAL A 31 4.51 8.24 -12.35
C VAL A 31 4.22 8.17 -10.85
N CYS A 32 3.14 8.81 -10.37
CA CYS A 32 2.80 8.83 -8.94
C CYS A 32 1.70 7.81 -8.53
N GLY A 33 1.16 7.03 -9.47
CA GLY A 33 0.15 6.00 -9.17
C GLY A 33 0.66 4.78 -8.40
N GLY A 34 1.98 4.67 -8.24
CA GLY A 34 2.62 3.65 -7.40
C GLY A 34 2.67 4.07 -5.94
N ALA A 35 1.52 4.32 -5.32
CA ALA A 35 1.46 4.18 -3.86
C ALA A 35 1.75 2.70 -3.57
N HIS A 36 3.00 2.36 -3.23
CA HIS A 36 3.29 1.07 -2.64
C HIS A 36 2.44 1.00 -1.38
N LEU A 37 1.33 0.24 -1.43
CA LEU A 37 0.52 0.05 -0.24
C LEU A 37 1.45 -0.58 0.80
N PRO A 38 1.55 -0.02 2.03
CA PRO A 38 2.32 -0.62 3.12
C PRO A 38 1.75 -1.98 3.55
N ASN A 39 0.66 -2.44 2.92
CA ASN A 39 0.02 -3.72 3.12
C ASN A 39 0.35 -4.65 1.95
N THR A 40 1.60 -5.09 1.85
CA THR A 40 2.02 -6.18 0.94
C THR A 40 1.70 -7.57 1.51
N LEU A 41 1.08 -7.64 2.69
CA LEU A 41 0.64 -8.92 3.24
C LEU A 41 -0.41 -9.54 2.32
N PRO A 42 -0.33 -10.85 2.07
CA PRO A 42 -1.32 -11.59 1.29
C PRO A 42 -2.59 -11.82 2.13
N LEU A 43 -3.10 -10.79 2.81
CA LEU A 43 -4.31 -10.83 3.62
C LEU A 43 -5.46 -10.19 2.86
N ALA A 44 -6.61 -10.87 2.89
CA ALA A 44 -7.86 -10.35 2.37
C ALA A 44 -8.93 -10.37 3.47
N LEU A 45 -9.78 -9.34 3.46
CA LEU A 45 -10.99 -9.35 4.28
C LEU A 45 -11.84 -10.57 3.93
N GLY A 46 -12.44 -11.21 4.94
CA GLY A 46 -13.22 -12.43 4.77
C GLY A 46 -12.46 -13.73 5.02
N MET A 47 -11.13 -13.72 5.04
CA MET A 47 -10.32 -14.93 5.31
C MET A 47 -10.67 -15.58 6.66
N SER A 48 -10.67 -16.91 6.70
CA SER A 48 -10.71 -17.64 7.97
C SER A 48 -9.38 -17.50 8.73
N PRO A 49 -9.32 -17.79 10.05
CA PRO A 49 -8.07 -17.80 10.79
C PRO A 49 -7.02 -18.75 10.19
N GLN A 50 -7.46 -19.91 9.66
CA GLN A 50 -6.60 -20.87 9.00
C GLN A 50 -6.04 -20.31 7.68
N ASP A 51 -6.88 -19.73 6.83
CA ASP A 51 -6.42 -19.13 5.56
C ASP A 51 -5.45 -17.99 5.81
N ALA A 52 -5.73 -17.16 6.81
CA ALA A 52 -4.83 -16.09 7.23
C ALA A 52 -3.49 -16.63 7.72
N ALA A 53 -3.47 -17.69 8.54
CA ALA A 53 -2.23 -18.33 8.99
C ALA A 53 -1.42 -18.89 7.82
N THR A 54 -2.08 -19.56 6.88
CA THR A 54 -1.46 -20.10 5.67
C THR A 54 -0.89 -18.99 4.80
N ALA A 55 -1.65 -17.93 4.55
CA ALA A 55 -1.19 -16.79 3.76
C ALA A 55 0.00 -16.08 4.42
N LEU A 56 0.01 -15.98 5.75
CA LEU A 56 1.09 -15.38 6.50
C LEU A 56 2.34 -16.27 6.61
N GLY A 57 2.22 -17.58 6.33
CA GLY A 57 3.31 -18.55 6.46
C GLY A 57 3.78 -18.79 7.90
N VAL A 58 3.08 -18.24 8.89
CA VAL A 58 3.42 -18.32 10.31
C VAL A 58 2.17 -18.61 11.13
N PRO A 59 2.29 -19.33 12.25
CA PRO A 59 1.16 -19.57 13.13
C PRO A 59 0.65 -18.24 13.73
N ILE A 60 -0.66 -18.16 13.91
CA ILE A 60 -1.34 -17.06 14.60
C ILE A 60 -1.93 -17.59 15.92
N VAL A 61 -1.83 -16.79 16.98
CA VAL A 61 -2.25 -17.16 18.34
C VAL A 61 -3.42 -16.28 18.75
N ARG A 62 -4.50 -16.87 19.26
CA ARG A 62 -5.65 -16.11 19.77
C ARG A 62 -5.29 -15.42 21.08
N VAL A 63 -5.44 -14.11 21.16
CA VAL A 63 -5.13 -13.30 22.36
C VAL A 63 -6.37 -12.78 23.08
N THR A 64 -7.49 -12.65 22.37
CA THR A 64 -8.75 -12.20 22.97
C THR A 64 -9.90 -12.90 22.26
N SER A 65 -10.88 -13.35 23.04
CA SER A 65 -12.13 -13.88 22.52
C SER A 65 -13.29 -13.19 23.22
N ARG A 66 -14.16 -12.58 22.42
CA ARG A 66 -15.45 -12.03 22.85
C ARG A 66 -16.52 -12.64 21.95
N SER A 67 -17.75 -12.75 22.43
CA SER A 67 -18.86 -13.31 21.63
C SER A 67 -18.89 -12.70 20.21
N GLY A 68 -18.59 -13.53 19.21
CA GLY A 68 -18.56 -13.15 17.79
C GLY A 68 -17.36 -12.30 17.34
N SER A 69 -16.36 -12.05 18.17
CA SER A 69 -15.21 -11.18 17.89
C SER A 69 -13.94 -11.72 18.53
N ASP A 70 -13.04 -12.25 17.70
CA ASP A 70 -11.77 -12.83 18.13
C ASP A 70 -10.60 -11.99 17.62
N VAL A 71 -9.56 -11.83 18.45
CA VAL A 71 -8.30 -11.19 18.04
C VAL A 71 -7.20 -12.24 18.09
N TYR A 72 -6.45 -12.33 17.00
CA TYR A 72 -5.27 -13.17 16.87
C TYR A 72 -4.03 -12.31 16.72
N THR A 73 -2.87 -12.88 17.02
CA THR A 73 -1.58 -12.21 16.86
C THR A 73 -0.51 -13.14 16.33
N THR A 74 0.51 -12.55 15.68
CA THR A 74 1.75 -13.24 15.34
C THR A 74 2.91 -12.24 15.42
N ASP A 75 4.08 -12.72 15.82
CA ASP A 75 5.33 -11.95 15.83
C ASP A 75 6.14 -12.31 14.58
N ARG A 76 6.81 -11.31 14.01
CA ARG A 76 7.55 -11.44 12.75
C ARG A 76 8.64 -10.37 12.66
N ASP A 77 9.63 -10.62 11.81
CA ASP A 77 10.63 -9.63 11.46
C ASP A 77 9.97 -8.51 10.64
N SER A 78 10.25 -7.24 10.96
CA SER A 78 9.74 -6.11 10.20
C SER A 78 10.36 -5.98 8.80
N GLY A 79 11.44 -6.72 8.53
CA GLY A 79 12.14 -6.68 7.25
C GLY A 79 12.85 -5.35 6.98
N VAL A 80 12.99 -4.48 7.99
CA VAL A 80 13.70 -3.21 7.89
C VAL A 80 15.20 -3.48 7.94
N PRO A 81 15.95 -3.25 6.84
CA PRO A 81 17.39 -3.52 6.84
C PRO A 81 18.12 -2.62 7.84
N GLY A 82 19.06 -3.18 8.60
CA GLY A 82 19.92 -2.43 9.52
C GLY A 82 19.30 -2.11 10.88
N TYR A 83 18.07 -2.54 11.16
CA TYR A 83 17.44 -2.38 12.47
C TYR A 83 16.81 -3.69 12.94
N ALA A 84 17.14 -4.17 14.14
CA ALA A 84 16.45 -5.32 14.73
C ALA A 84 15.11 -4.91 15.34
N VAL A 85 14.18 -4.51 14.47
CA VAL A 85 12.80 -4.19 14.84
C VAL A 85 11.94 -5.39 14.47
N GLY A 86 11.25 -5.93 15.46
CA GLY A 86 10.18 -6.89 15.24
C GLY A 86 8.86 -6.16 15.03
N GLU A 87 7.93 -6.80 14.36
CA GLU A 87 6.55 -6.33 14.29
C GLU A 87 5.62 -7.41 14.84
N ARG A 88 4.63 -6.95 15.62
CA ARG A 88 3.53 -7.75 16.11
C ARG A 88 2.31 -7.42 15.26
N LEU A 89 1.82 -8.40 14.52
CA LEU A 89 0.60 -8.27 13.73
C LEU A 89 -0.59 -8.66 14.59
N PHE A 90 -1.62 -7.81 14.65
CA PHE A 90 -2.91 -8.12 15.27
C PHE A 90 -3.97 -8.26 14.18
N LEU A 91 -4.74 -9.34 14.24
CA LEU A 91 -5.76 -9.73 13.27
C LEU A 91 -7.12 -9.77 13.97
N GLN A 92 -8.09 -9.00 13.48
CA GLN A 92 -9.44 -8.96 14.02
C GLN A 92 -10.37 -9.83 13.17
N PHE A 93 -10.96 -10.84 13.81
CA PHE A 93 -11.99 -11.68 13.21
C PHE A 93 -13.36 -11.35 13.79
N ARG A 94 -14.39 -11.33 12.96
CA ARG A 94 -15.79 -11.33 13.39
C ARG A 94 -16.53 -12.46 12.72
N SER A 95 -17.26 -13.25 13.50
CA SER A 95 -17.94 -14.46 13.03
C SER A 95 -17.04 -15.40 12.20
N GLY A 96 -15.75 -15.50 12.57
CA GLY A 96 -14.76 -16.31 11.87
C GLY A 96 -14.16 -15.70 10.60
N ALA A 97 -14.55 -14.49 10.20
CA ALA A 97 -14.04 -13.80 9.02
C ALA A 97 -13.09 -12.65 9.40
N LEU A 98 -11.97 -12.52 8.70
CA LEU A 98 -11.02 -11.42 8.89
C LEU A 98 -11.67 -10.08 8.52
N THR A 99 -11.70 -9.15 9.46
CA THR A 99 -12.32 -7.83 9.29
C THR A 99 -11.30 -6.69 9.31
N GLY A 100 -10.07 -6.96 9.73
CA GLY A 100 -9.00 -5.99 9.70
C GLY A 100 -7.75 -6.50 10.39
N TRP A 101 -6.64 -5.78 10.19
CA TRP A 101 -5.36 -6.06 10.82
C TRP A 101 -4.59 -4.77 11.07
N LYS A 102 -3.63 -4.84 11.99
CA LYS A 102 -2.72 -3.73 12.31
C LYS A 102 -1.35 -4.25 12.73
N TYR A 103 -0.33 -3.44 12.48
CA TYR A 103 1.02 -3.66 12.98
C TYR A 103 1.25 -2.90 14.28
N ASP A 104 2.07 -3.49 15.15
CA ASP A 104 2.64 -2.86 16.32
C ASP A 104 4.16 -3.06 16.25
N TRP A 105 4.90 -1.96 16.13
CA TRP A 105 6.35 -1.98 15.97
C TRP A 105 7.00 -2.16 17.35
N ARG A 106 7.94 -3.08 17.46
CA ARG A 106 8.62 -3.38 18.72
C ARG A 106 10.11 -3.44 18.49
N VAL A 107 10.85 -2.62 19.24
CA VAL A 107 12.30 -2.77 19.32
C VAL A 107 12.57 -4.11 20.02
N LEU A 108 13.23 -5.04 19.34
CA LEU A 108 13.63 -6.29 19.97
C LEU A 108 14.76 -5.97 20.96
N PRO A 109 14.79 -6.55 22.18
CA PRO A 109 15.77 -6.17 23.21
C PRO A 109 17.24 -6.53 22.89
N HIS A 110 17.55 -6.93 21.66
CA HIS A 110 18.86 -7.42 21.21
C HIS A 110 19.04 -7.12 19.72
N ALA A 111 19.19 -5.83 19.40
CA ALA A 111 19.91 -5.43 18.19
C ALA A 111 21.39 -5.28 18.60
N PRO A 112 22.31 -6.19 18.22
CA PRO A 112 23.72 -5.85 18.29
C PRO A 112 23.96 -4.83 17.16
N PHE A 113 24.42 -3.63 17.53
CA PHE A 113 25.01 -2.72 16.55
C PHE A 113 26.33 -3.33 16.06
#